data_AF-A0A229FWD4-F1
#
_entry.id   AF-A0A229FWD4-F1
#
_cell.length_a   1.000
_cell.length_b   1.000
_cell.length_c   1.000
_cell.angle_alpha   90.00
_cell.angle_beta   90.00
_cell.angle_gamma   90.00
#
_symmetry.space_group_name_H-M   'P 1'
#
loop_
_entity.id
_entity.type
_entity.pdbx_description
1 polymer ?
#
loop_
_entity_poly.entity_id
_entity_poly.type
_entity_poly.pdbx_seq_one_letter_code
_entity_poly.pdbx_strand_id
1 'polypeptide(L)'
;MTIDKNSYQIDISDGIVLIKNQNTTIAYCRFLDSGDIEYICVNLAYRRQGYGKILIDEVKKITGKIGKIHEPISPLGSQFFKGIGIL
;
A
#
# COMPACT_ATOMS: atom_id res chain seq x y z
N MET A 1 -16.15 6.96 1.61
CA MET A 1 -15.90 7.51 0.26
C MET A 1 -15.40 6.36 -0.60
N THR A 2 -16.07 6.06 -1.71
CA THR A 2 -15.69 4.95 -2.59
C THR A 2 -14.74 5.50 -3.66
N ILE A 3 -13.53 4.97 -3.75
CA ILE A 3 -12.61 5.34 -4.84
C ILE A 3 -13.20 4.81 -6.15
N ASP A 4 -13.31 5.67 -7.16
CA ASP A 4 -13.69 5.26 -8.50
C ASP A 4 -12.60 4.34 -9.07
N LYS A 5 -12.96 3.10 -9.40
CA LYS A 5 -12.03 2.09 -9.94
C LYS A 5 -11.46 2.47 -11.30
N ASN A 6 -12.12 3.36 -12.04
CA ASN A 6 -11.61 3.84 -13.33
C ASN A 6 -10.62 5.02 -13.18
N SER A 7 -10.46 5.57 -11.98
CA SER A 7 -9.62 6.75 -11.74
C SER A 7 -8.13 6.44 -11.52
N TYR A 8 -7.78 5.16 -11.40
CA TYR A 8 -6.40 4.71 -11.17
C TYR A 8 -6.16 3.34 -11.83
N GLN A 9 -4.88 3.01 -11.95
CA GLN A 9 -4.37 1.72 -12.42
C GLN A 9 -3.44 1.15 -11.34
N ILE A 10 -3.37 -0.18 -11.28
CA ILE A 10 -2.43 -0.90 -10.42
C ILE A 10 -1.45 -1.62 -11.34
N ASP A 11 -0.17 -1.34 -11.16
CA ASP A 11 0.93 -2.09 -11.77
C ASP A 11 1.62 -2.92 -10.70
N ILE A 12 1.96 -4.16 -11.05
CA ILE A 12 2.68 -5.09 -10.18
C ILE A 12 3.95 -5.52 -10.90
N SER A 13 5.10 -5.34 -10.24
CA SER A 13 6.40 -5.72 -10.80
C SER A 13 7.38 -6.06 -9.68
N ASP A 14 8.06 -7.20 -9.76
CA ASP A 14 9.19 -7.63 -8.92
C ASP A 14 9.16 -7.09 -7.47
N GLY A 15 8.15 -7.46 -6.69
CA GLY A 15 8.02 -7.04 -5.28
C GLY A 15 7.54 -5.61 -5.07
N ILE A 16 6.91 -4.97 -6.07
CA ILE A 16 6.29 -3.64 -5.96
C ILE A 16 4.84 -3.70 -6.42
N VAL A 17 3.93 -3.16 -5.61
CA VAL A 17 2.60 -2.74 -6.04
C VAL A 17 2.62 -1.21 -6.20
N LEU A 18 2.28 -0.72 -7.38
CA LEU A 18 2.23 0.70 -7.71
C LEU A 18 0.80 1.09 -8.10
N ILE A 19 0.26 2.12 -7.47
CA ILE A 19 -1.02 2.74 -7.83
C ILE A 19 -0.72 4.08 -8.50
N LYS A 20 -1.21 4.27 -9.72
CA LYS A 20 -0.99 5.49 -10.50
C LYS A 20 -2.25 5.92 -11.25
N ASN A 21 -2.26 7.15 -11.74
CA ASN A 21 -3.19 7.61 -12.76
C ASN A 21 -2.42 8.17 -13.95
N GLN A 22 -3.11 8.81 -14.89
CA GLN A 22 -2.48 9.39 -16.10
C GLN A 22 -1.44 10.48 -15.79
N ASN A 23 -1.51 11.12 -14.62
CA ASN A 23 -0.71 12.29 -14.28
C ASN A 23 0.40 11.98 -13.27
N THR A 24 0.21 11.01 -12.37
CA THR A 24 1.13 10.81 -11.25
C THR A 24 1.02 9.42 -10.60
N THR A 25 2.05 9.08 -9.83
CA THR A 25 2.03 8.01 -8.84
C THR A 25 1.23 8.45 -7.61
N ILE A 26 0.19 7.68 -7.29
CA ILE A 26 -0.68 7.92 -6.14
C ILE A 26 -0.09 7.29 -4.89
N ALA A 27 0.33 6.03 -4.98
CA ALA A 27 0.85 5.27 -3.86
C ALA A 27 1.67 4.07 -4.34
N TYR A 28 2.57 3.56 -3.51
CA TYR A 28 3.28 2.31 -3.80
C TYR A 28 3.69 1.58 -2.53
N CYS A 29 3.91 0.28 -2.68
CA CYS A 29 4.36 -0.62 -1.63
C CYS A 29 5.44 -1.56 -2.18
N ARG A 30 6.59 -1.61 -1.51
CA ARG A 30 7.63 -2.63 -1.71
C ARG A 30 7.39 -3.77 -0.73
N PHE A 31 7.36 -4.99 -1.23
CA PHE A 31 7.12 -6.21 -0.47
C PHE A 31 8.05 -7.34 -0.91
N LEU A 32 8.22 -8.32 -0.03
CA LEU A 32 8.93 -9.58 -0.30
C LEU A 32 7.94 -10.72 -0.55
N ASP A 33 8.39 -11.81 -1.16
CA ASP A 33 7.58 -13.02 -1.37
C ASP A 33 7.04 -13.61 -0.06
N SER A 34 7.69 -13.32 1.07
CA SER A 34 7.20 -13.66 2.41
C SER A 34 5.93 -12.88 2.83
N GLY A 35 5.54 -11.85 2.09
CA GLY A 35 4.50 -10.89 2.45
C GLY A 35 4.98 -9.75 3.35
N ASP A 36 6.28 -9.71 3.70
CA ASP A 36 6.85 -8.62 4.47
C ASP A 36 6.77 -7.30 3.68
N ILE A 37 6.49 -6.21 4.40
CA ILE A 37 6.39 -4.87 3.84
C ILE A 37 7.68 -4.12 4.17
N GLU A 38 8.51 -3.91 3.16
CA GLU A 38 9.77 -3.17 3.29
C GLU A 38 9.52 -1.66 3.34
N TYR A 39 8.59 -1.18 2.50
CA TYR A 39 8.29 0.24 2.39
C TYR A 39 6.89 0.48 1.83
N ILE A 40 6.17 1.45 2.39
CA ILE A 40 4.86 1.88 1.87
C ILE A 40 4.75 3.40 1.91
N CYS A 41 4.23 3.99 0.83
CA CYS A 41 3.98 5.42 0.78
C CYS A 41 2.73 5.75 -0.02
N VAL A 42 1.96 6.72 0.50
CA VAL A 42 0.83 7.36 -0.20
C VAL A 42 1.15 8.84 -0.31
N ASN A 43 1.07 9.35 -1.54
CA ASN A 43 1.24 10.77 -1.84
C ASN A 43 0.28 11.61 -0.97
N LEU A 44 0.78 12.72 -0.42
CA LEU A 44 0.07 13.59 0.52
C LEU A 44 -1.33 13.98 0.02
N ALA A 45 -1.46 14.31 -1.25
CA ALA A 45 -2.73 14.72 -1.87
C ALA A 45 -3.80 13.60 -1.88
N TYR A 46 -3.38 12.35 -1.74
CA TYR A 46 -4.23 11.16 -1.84
C TYR A 46 -4.40 10.41 -0.52
N ARG A 47 -3.85 10.93 0.59
CA ARG A 47 -3.98 10.30 1.92
C ARG A 47 -5.43 10.34 2.41
N ARG A 48 -5.79 9.37 3.25
CA ARG A 48 -7.14 9.20 3.84
C ARG A 48 -8.25 8.89 2.84
N GLN A 49 -7.90 8.55 1.59
CA GLN A 49 -8.86 8.15 0.55
C GLN A 49 -9.01 6.63 0.40
N GLY A 50 -8.08 5.83 0.96
CA GLY A 50 -8.15 4.36 0.96
C GLY A 50 -7.01 3.65 0.23
N TYR A 51 -6.15 4.38 -0.49
CA TYR A 51 -5.05 3.77 -1.28
C TYR A 51 -4.06 2.94 -0.47
N GLY A 52 -3.77 3.31 0.78
CA GLY A 52 -2.91 2.50 1.65
C GLY A 52 -3.49 1.11 1.89
N LYS A 53 -4.82 1.00 2.09
CA LYS A 53 -5.48 -0.29 2.27
C LYS A 53 -5.47 -1.11 0.99
N ILE A 54 -5.69 -0.47 -0.17
CA ILE A 54 -5.60 -1.13 -1.48
C ILE A 54 -4.23 -1.77 -1.66
N LEU A 55 -3.14 -1.05 -1.37
CA LEU A 55 -1.78 -1.61 -1.45
C LEU A 55 -1.62 -2.87 -0.61
N ILE A 56 -2.06 -2.84 0.65
CA ILE A 56 -1.97 -3.99 1.55
C ILE A 56 -2.84 -5.16 1.05
N ASP A 57 -4.05 -4.88 0.58
CA ASP A 57 -4.92 -5.91 0.02
C ASP A 57 -4.29 -6.58 -1.22
N GLU A 58 -3.62 -5.81 -2.09
CA GLU A 58 -2.89 -6.38 -3.23
C GLU A 58 -1.69 -7.22 -2.79
N VAL A 59 -0.89 -6.77 -1.82
CA VAL A 59 0.21 -7.59 -1.28
C VAL A 59 -0.34 -8.91 -0.72
N LYS A 60 -1.41 -8.85 0.07
CA LYS A 60 -2.04 -10.05 0.63
C LYS A 60 -2.58 -10.99 -0.46
N LYS A 61 -3.12 -10.46 -1.55
CA LYS A 61 -3.56 -11.28 -2.70
C LYS A 61 -2.38 -11.97 -3.38
N ILE A 62 -1.26 -11.27 -3.54
CA ILE A 62 -0.07 -11.79 -4.24
C ILE A 62 0.64 -12.86 -3.40
N THR A 63 0.85 -12.60 -2.10
CA THR A 63 1.67 -13.45 -1.23
C THR A 63 0.84 -14.38 -0.33
N GLY A 64 -0.48 -14.22 -0.33
CA GLY A 64 -1.43 -14.95 0.51
C GLY A 64 -1.52 -14.43 1.96
N LYS A 65 -0.63 -13.54 2.40
CA LYS A 65 -0.57 -13.04 3.79
C LYS A 65 0.08 -11.66 3.87
N ILE A 66 -0.05 -11.00 5.02
CA ILE A 66 0.82 -9.87 5.36
C ILE A 66 1.83 -10.35 6.38
N GLY A 67 3.11 -10.20 6.04
CA GLY A 67 4.25 -10.54 6.88
C GLY A 67 4.61 -9.40 7.83
N LYS A 68 5.90 -9.30 8.15
CA LYS A 68 6.42 -8.27 9.05
C LYS A 68 6.43 -6.89 8.36
N ILE A 69 6.11 -5.85 9.10
CA ILE A 69 6.39 -4.47 8.70
C ILE A 69 7.82 -4.13 9.13
N HIS A 70 8.67 -3.77 8.17
CA HIS A 70 10.06 -3.46 8.47
C HIS A 70 10.19 -2.06 9.11
N GLU A 71 11.12 -1.95 10.06
CA GLU A 71 11.48 -0.68 10.69
C GLU A 71 12.47 0.09 9.81
N PRO A 72 12.48 1.44 9.85
CA PRO A 72 11.69 2.29 10.74
C PRO A 72 10.26 2.54 10.24
N ILE A 73 9.30 2.55 11.17
CA ILE A 73 7.89 2.89 10.86
C ILE A 73 7.61 4.35 11.27
N SER A 74 7.16 5.17 10.31
CA SER A 74 6.76 6.56 10.61
C SER A 74 5.57 6.62 11.59
N PRO A 75 5.40 7.70 12.37
CA PRO A 75 4.25 7.83 13.28
C PRO A 75 2.90 7.66 12.58
N LEU A 76 2.76 8.20 11.36
CA LEU A 76 1.57 8.03 10.53
C LEU A 76 1.41 6.60 10.04
N GLY A 77 2.49 5.94 9.64
CA GLY A 77 2.50 4.54 9.26
C GLY A 77 2.04 3.64 10.41
N SER A 78 2.53 3.89 11.63
CA SER A 78 2.13 3.15 12.83
C SER A 78 0.63 3.29 13.10
N GLN A 79 0.09 4.52 13.01
CA GLN A 79 -1.35 4.76 13.15
C GLN A 79 -2.16 4.03 12.06
N PHE A 80 -1.69 4.06 10.82
CA PHE A 80 -2.33 3.37 9.70
C PHE A 80 -2.40 1.86 9.94
N PHE A 81 -1.27 1.21 10.24
CA PHE A 81 -1.21 -0.23 10.45
C PHE A 81 -2.02 -0.70 11.66
N LYS A 82 -1.99 0.05 12.77
CA LYS A 82 -2.88 -0.20 13.93
C LYS A 82 -4.35 -0.09 13.55
N GLY A 83 -4.70 0.94 12.76
CA GLY A 83 -6.06 1.17 12.30
C GLY A 83 -6.62 0.05 11.41
N ILE A 84 -5.76 -0.76 10.79
CA ILE A 84 -6.16 -1.92 9.97
C ILE A 84 -5.84 -3.27 10.62
N GLY A 85 -5.39 -3.28 11.89
CA GLY A 85 -5.17 -4.48 12.69
C GLY A 85 -3.95 -5.32 12.29
N ILE A 86 -2.90 -4.68 11.77
CA ILE A 86 -1.63 -5.34 11.38
C ILE A 86 -0.53 -5.13 12.43
N LEU A 87 -0.59 -4.01 13.16
CA LEU A 87 0.29 -3.68 14.30
C LEU A 87 -0.54 -3.44 15.57
#